data_AF-A0A7C4K8F8-F1
#
_entry.id   AF-A0A7C4K8F8-F1
#
_cell.length_a   1.000
_cell.length_b   1.000
_cell.length_c   1.000
_cell.angle_alpha   90.00
_cell.angle_beta   90.00
_cell.angle_gamma   90.00
#
_symmetry.space_group_name_H-M   'P 1'
#
loop_
_entity.id
_entity.type
_entity.pdbx_description
1 polymer ?
#
loop_
_entity_poly.entity_id
_entity_poly.type
_entity_poly.pdbx_seq_one_letter_code
_entity_poly.pdbx_strand_id
1 'polypeptide(L)' 'MEFTLDTTLGAILDDPRAKAVLDQYLPGVSSNPMVAMARGMTLNMILSLPQAAQLGLTKEKAEEILREINKRI' A
#
# COMPACT_ATOMS: atom_id res chain seq x y z
N MET A 1 -12.16 3.73 -10.00
CA MET A 1 -12.26 3.31 -8.58
C MET A 1 -11.24 4.14 -7.82
N GLU A 2 -11.58 4.68 -6.66
CA GLU A 2 -10.65 5.48 -5.86
C GLU A 2 -10.11 4.61 -4.71
N PHE A 3 -8.79 4.49 -4.61
CA PHE A 3 -8.15 3.82 -3.50
C PHE A 3 -7.97 4.80 -2.32
N THR A 4 -8.30 4.35 -1.13
CA THR A 4 -8.23 5.12 0.12
C THR A 4 -7.47 4.34 1.19
N LEU A 5 -7.23 4.96 2.36
CA LEU A 5 -6.63 4.28 3.51
C LEU A 5 -7.47 3.09 4.02
N ASP A 6 -8.78 3.08 3.75
CA ASP A 6 -9.68 2.00 4.13
C ASP A 6 -9.73 0.88 3.08
N THR A 7 -9.03 1.04 1.96
CA THR A 7 -8.88 -0.05 0.97
C THR A 7 -7.89 -1.08 1.48
N THR A 8 -8.18 -2.36 1.21
CA THR A 8 -7.28 -3.46 1.53
C THR A 8 -6.02 -3.42 0.68
N LEU A 9 -4.89 -3.82 1.25
CA LEU A 9 -3.63 -3.92 0.49
C LEU A 9 -3.79 -4.89 -0.69
N GLY A 10 -4.55 -5.97 -0.53
CA GLY A 10 -4.84 -6.93 -1.60
C GLY A 10 -5.50 -6.26 -2.80
N ALA A 11 -6.54 -5.45 -2.59
CA ALA A 11 -7.24 -4.76 -3.68
C ALA A 11 -6.33 -3.78 -4.44
N ILE A 12 -5.40 -3.12 -3.75
CA ILE A 12 -4.39 -2.25 -4.37
C ILE A 12 -3.40 -3.09 -5.20
N LEU A 13 -2.94 -4.23 -4.69
CA LEU A 13 -1.99 -5.10 -5.37
C LEU A 13 -2.58 -5.85 -6.56
N ASP A 14 -3.90 -6.03 -6.60
CA ASP A 14 -4.61 -6.68 -7.70
C ASP A 14 -4.80 -5.75 -8.92
N ASP A 15 -4.70 -4.42 -8.75
CA ASP A 15 -4.58 -3.50 -9.88
C ASP A 15 -3.10 -3.37 -10.29
N PRO A 16 -2.72 -3.79 -11.52
CA PRO A 16 -1.33 -3.79 -11.96
C PRO A 16 -0.72 -2.38 -12.04
N ARG A 17 -1.52 -1.34 -12.25
CA ARG A 17 -1.06 0.06 -12.28
C ARG A 17 -0.78 0.57 -10.87
N ALA A 18 -1.67 0.23 -9.93
CA ALA A 18 -1.48 0.58 -8.53
C ALA A 18 -0.28 -0.17 -7.92
N LYS A 19 -0.14 -1.47 -8.21
CA LYS A 19 1.05 -2.25 -7.86
C LYS A 19 2.34 -1.63 -8.37
N ALA A 20 2.38 -1.18 -9.62
CA ALA A 20 3.57 -0.56 -10.20
C ALA A 20 3.98 0.72 -9.48
N VAL A 21 3.03 1.57 -9.05
CA VAL A 21 3.34 2.75 -8.23
C VAL A 21 3.80 2.34 -6.84
N LEU A 22 3.16 1.36 -6.22
CA LEU A 22 3.54 0.88 -4.89
C LEU A 22 4.97 0.34 -4.88
N ASP A 23 5.38 -0.43 -5.90
CA ASP A 23 6.74 -0.95 -6.04
C ASP A 23 7.79 0.16 -6.29
N GLN A 24 7.40 1.31 -6.88
CA GLN A 24 8.30 2.48 -7.01
C GLN A 24 8.62 3.11 -5.66
N TYR A 25 7.62 3.18 -4.76
CA TYR A 25 7.77 3.81 -3.45
C TYR A 25 8.26 2.86 -2.37
N LEU A 26 7.92 1.57 -2.47
CA LEU A 26 8.26 0.53 -1.51
C LEU A 26 8.86 -0.68 -2.25
N PRO A 27 10.12 -0.59 -2.71
CA PRO A 27 10.75 -1.66 -3.46
C PRO A 27 10.73 -2.99 -2.68
N GLY A 28 10.25 -4.05 -3.32
CA GLY A 28 10.18 -5.38 -2.72
C GLY A 28 8.98 -5.62 -1.81
N VAL A 29 8.08 -4.65 -1.61
CA VAL A 29 6.88 -4.85 -0.79
C VAL A 29 5.98 -5.93 -1.39
N SER A 30 5.72 -5.90 -2.70
CA SER A 30 4.82 -6.87 -3.34
C SER A 30 5.34 -8.31 -3.34
N SER A 31 6.63 -8.50 -3.09
CA SER A 31 7.30 -9.80 -2.98
C SER A 31 7.61 -10.20 -1.54
N ASN A 32 7.29 -9.36 -0.55
CA ASN A 32 7.56 -9.64 0.86
C ASN A 32 6.60 -10.74 1.36
N PRO A 33 7.10 -11.83 1.98
CA PRO A 33 6.23 -12.89 2.54
C PRO A 33 5.15 -12.37 3.50
N MET A 34 5.44 -11.29 4.22
CA MET A 34 4.48 -10.66 5.13
C MET A 34 3.34 -9.95 4.40
N VAL A 35 3.53 -9.55 3.14
CA VAL A 35 2.46 -8.93 2.35
C VAL A 35 1.32 -9.90 2.12
N ALA A 36 1.59 -11.20 1.95
CA ALA A 36 0.54 -12.21 1.83
C ALA A 36 -0.41 -12.19 3.04
N MET A 37 0.14 -12.00 4.25
CA MET A 37 -0.64 -11.87 5.49
C MET A 37 -1.37 -10.52 5.55
N ALA A 38 -0.73 -9.44 5.07
CA ALA A 38 -1.31 -8.10 5.08
C ALA A 38 -2.35 -7.84 3.97
N ARG A 39 -2.51 -8.73 2.97
CA ARG A 39 -3.48 -8.54 1.87
C ARG A 39 -4.92 -8.31 2.34
N GLY A 40 -5.31 -8.97 3.44
CA GLY A 40 -6.65 -8.83 4.02
C GLY A 40 -6.83 -7.60 4.91
N MET A 41 -5.75 -6.86 5.20
CA MET A 41 -5.77 -5.68 6.07
C MET A 41 -5.95 -4.41 5.24
N THR A 42 -6.63 -3.41 5.80
CA THR A 42 -6.67 -2.06 5.22
C THR A 42 -5.33 -1.36 5.37
N LEU A 43 -5.02 -0.40 4.50
CA LEU A 43 -3.80 0.41 4.66
C LEU A 43 -3.76 1.11 6.02
N ASN A 44 -4.89 1.60 6.52
CA ASN A 44 -4.99 2.23 7.83
C ASN A 44 -4.60 1.27 8.97
N MET A 45 -5.03 0.00 8.89
CA MET A 45 -4.65 -1.03 9.85
C MET A 45 -3.15 -1.35 9.76
N ILE A 46 -2.59 -1.43 8.56
CA ILE A 46 -1.15 -1.65 8.36
C ILE A 46 -0.34 -0.50 8.95
N LEU A 47 -0.76 0.74 8.73
CA LEU A 47 -0.10 1.95 9.28
C LEU A 47 -0.11 1.99 10.81
N SER A 48 -1.09 1.36 11.47
CA SER A 48 -1.11 1.25 12.93
C SER A 48 -0.08 0.27 13.50
N LEU A 49 0.50 -0.60 12.65
CA LEU A 49 1.51 -1.55 13.07
C LEU A 49 2.88 -0.86 13.19
N PRO A 50 3.62 -1.06 14.31
CA PRO A 50 4.97 -0.48 14.47
C PRO A 50 5.94 -0.82 13.33
N GLN A 51 5.72 -1.93 12.65
CA GLN A 51 6.54 -2.44 11.55
C GLN A 51 6.36 -1.59 10.29
N ALA A 52 5.19 -1.00 10.04
CA ALA A 52 4.98 -0.13 8.89
C ALA A 52 5.86 1.12 8.99
N ALA A 53 5.91 1.75 10.16
CA ALA A 53 6.78 2.89 10.42
C ALA A 53 8.27 2.52 10.29
N GLN A 54 8.68 1.34 10.75
CA GLN A 54 10.06 0.85 10.59
C GLN A 54 10.47 0.65 9.13
N LEU A 55 9.51 0.37 8.25
CA LEU A 55 9.70 0.26 6.81
C LEU A 55 9.54 1.61 6.09
N GLY A 56 9.40 2.71 6.81
CA GLY A 56 9.22 4.06 6.25
C GLY A 56 7.81 4.32 5.69
N LEU A 57 6.85 3.43 5.94
CA LEU A 57 5.46 3.62 5.55
C LEU A 57 4.72 4.40 6.65
N THR A 58 4.75 5.73 6.55
CA THR A 58 3.93 6.63 7.39
C THR A 58 2.60 6.94 6.73
N LYS A 59 1.67 7.55 7.48
CA LYS A 59 0.37 7.96 6.95
C LYS A 59 0.52 8.94 5.79
N GLU A 60 1.38 9.93 5.93
CA GLU A 60 1.67 10.94 4.90
C GLU A 60 2.19 10.26 3.63
N LYS A 61 3.06 9.26 3.79
CA LYS A 61 3.63 8.51 2.67
C LYS A 61 2.59 7.66 1.97
N ALA A 62 1.73 6.97 2.73
CA ALA A 62 0.63 6.20 2.19
C ALA A 62 -0.36 7.09 1.43
N GLU A 63 -0.69 8.27 1.94
CA GLU A 63 -1.55 9.22 1.25
C GLU A 63 -0.90 9.78 -0.03
N GLU A 64 0.43 10.02 -0.02
CA GLU A 64 1.17 10.40 -1.23
C GLU A 64 1.07 9.31 -2.30
N ILE A 65 1.32 8.06 -1.92
CA ILE A 65 1.23 6.89 -2.80
C ILE A 65 -0.19 6.75 -3.35
N LEU A 66 -1.22 6.84 -2.50
CA LEU A 66 -2.62 6.75 -2.93
C LEU A 66 -3.01 7.86 -3.90
N ARG A 67 -2.56 9.11 -3.66
CA ARG A 67 -2.77 10.22 -4.59
C ARG A 67 -2.15 9.94 -5.96
N GLU A 68 -0.95 9.38 -5.98
CA GLU A 68 -0.28 9.05 -7.24
C GLU A 68 -0.93 7.86 -7.96
N ILE A 69 -1.30 6.82 -7.20
CA ILE A 69 -2.06 5.68 -7.70
C ILE A 69 -3.35 6.19 -8.36
N ASN A 70 -4.17 6.98 -7.65
CA ASN A 70 -5.47 7.47 -8.12
C ASN A 70 -5.39 8.35 -9.37
N LYS A 71 -4.26 8.99 -9.66
CA LYS A 71 -4.05 9.72 -10.94
C LYS A 71 -3.85 8.82 -12.15
N ARG A 72 -3.49 7.55 -11.95
CA ARG A 72 -3.11 6.60 -13.00
C ARG A 72 -4.19 5.55 -13.31
N ILE A 73 -5.35 5.62 -12.63
CA ILE A 73 -6.43 4.61 -12.72
C ILE A 73 -7.58 5.05 -13.60
#